data_AF-A0A381S6E1-F1
#
_entry.id   AF-A0A381S6E1-F1
#
_cell.length_a   1.000
_cell.length_b   1.000
_cell.length_c   1.000
_cell.angle_alpha   90.00
_cell.angle_beta   90.00
_cell.angle_gamma   90.00
#
_symmetry.space_group_name_H-M   'P 1'
#
loop_
_entity.id
_entity.type
_entity.pdbx_description
1 polymer ?
#
loop_
_entity_poly.entity_id
_entity_poly.type
_entity_poly.pdbx_seq_one_letter_code
_entity_poly.pdbx_strand_id
1 'polypeptide(L)' 'VFQNFGIWQIALILLIVLLLFGVGKLPQVGKGMGQAINEFKSAIGSKDDEPNADDKNDDTAAR' A
#
# COMPACT_ATOMS: atom_id res chain seq x y z
N VAL A 1 11.04 -9.81 26.79
CA VAL A 1 10.00 -10.79 26.39
C VAL A 1 8.69 -10.12 25.94
N PHE A 2 8.34 -8.90 26.35
CA PHE A 2 7.03 -8.29 26.03
C PHE A 2 6.97 -7.31 24.82
N GLN A 3 8.08 -7.01 24.15
CA GLN A 3 8.07 -6.00 23.07
C GLN A 3 7.81 -6.55 21.65
N ASN A 4 7.72 -7.88 21.48
CA ASN A 4 7.61 -8.53 20.15
C ASN A 4 6.20 -9.04 19.80
N PHE A 5 5.23 -8.91 20.71
CA PHE A 5 3.86 -9.42 20.52
C PHE A 5 2.92 -8.46 19.75
N GLY A 6 3.40 -7.37 19.18
CA GLY A 6 2.55 -6.52 18.32
C GLY A 6 2.62 -6.97 16.86
N ILE A 7 3.85 -6.96 16.33
CA ILE A 7 4.11 -7.17 14.91
C ILE A 7 3.87 -8.62 14.49
N TRP A 8 4.20 -9.60 15.35
CA TRP A 8 4.06 -11.02 15.02
C TRP A 8 2.61 -11.45 14.79
N GLN A 9 1.66 -10.99 15.61
CA GLN A 9 0.25 -11.34 15.45
C GLN A 9 -0.41 -10.57 14.30
N ILE A 10 0.01 -9.32 14.05
CA ILE A 10 -0.41 -8.60 12.82
C ILE A 10 0.07 -9.38 11.58
N ALA A 11 1.32 -9.85 11.57
CA ALA A 11 1.86 -10.65 10.47
C ALA A 11 1.12 -11.99 10.31
N LEU A 12 0.72 -12.64 11.40
CA LEU A 12 -0.05 -13.89 11.37
C LEU A 12 -1.46 -13.68 10.79
N ILE A 13 -2.15 -12.61 11.18
CA ILE A 13 -3.46 -12.25 10.63
C ILE A 13 -3.32 -11.90 9.14
N LEU A 14 -2.30 -11.11 8.80
CA LEU A 14 -1.98 -10.74 7.43
C LEU A 14 -1.78 -11.97 6.55
N LEU A 15 -1.06 -12.99 7.04
CA LEU A 15 -0.84 -14.24 6.33
C LEU A 15 -2.16 -14.98 6.02
N ILE A 16 -3.08 -15.05 6.99
CA ILE A 16 -4.40 -15.69 6.79
C ILE A 16 -5.22 -14.89 5.77
N VAL A 17 -5.24 -13.57 5.87
CA VAL A 17 -5.92 -12.70 4.90
C VAL A 17 -5.33 -12.88 3.50
N LEU A 18 -4.01 -12.99 3.37
CA LEU A 18 -3.32 -13.27 2.10
C LEU A 18 -3.71 -14.64 1.52
N LEU A 19 -3.95 -15.65 2.33
CA LEU A 19 -4.41 -16.96 1.84
C LEU A 19 -5.86 -16.91 1.33
N LEU A 20 -6.73 -16.12 1.96
CA LEU A 20 -8.13 -15.97 1.57
C LEU A 20 -8.32 -15.04 0.37
N PHE A 21 -7.64 -13.90 0.37
CA PHE A 21 -7.78 -12.86 -0.65
C PHE A 21 -6.71 -12.93 -1.76
N GLY A 22 -5.59 -13.61 -1.50
CA GLY A 22 -4.43 -13.64 -2.39
C GLY A 22 -3.50 -12.43 -2.23
N VAL A 23 -2.21 -12.63 -2.55
CA VAL A 23 -1.15 -11.61 -2.43
C VAL A 23 -1.35 -10.37 -3.32
N GLY A 24 -2.12 -10.49 -4.41
CA GLY A 24 -2.35 -9.40 -5.36
C GLY A 24 -3.47 -8.43 -4.98
N LYS A 25 -4.39 -8.82 -4.09
CA LYS A 25 -5.57 -8.00 -3.75
C LYS A 25 -5.24 -6.87 -2.77
N LEU A 26 -4.33 -7.09 -1.82
CA LEU A 26 -3.88 -6.06 -0.89
C LEU A 26 -3.23 -4.85 -1.58
N PRO A 27 -2.23 -5.02 -2.47
CA PRO A 27 -1.63 -3.89 -3.17
C PRO A 27 -2.61 -3.20 -4.12
N GLN A 28 -3.52 -3.95 -4.76
CA GLN A 28 -4.55 -3.37 -5.63
C GLN A 28 -5.50 -2.44 -4.86
N VAL A 29 -5.98 -2.87 -3.69
CA VAL A 29 -6.84 -2.04 -2.81
C VAL A 29 -6.03 -0.90 -2.18
N GLY A 30 -4.78 -1.15 -1.78
CA GLY A 30 -3.89 -0.14 -1.22
C GLY A 30 -3.55 0.99 -2.19
N LYS A 31 -3.31 0.68 -3.47
CA LYS A 31 -3.08 1.69 -4.51
C LYS A 31 -4.29 2.62 -4.68
N GLY A 32 -5.50 2.05 -4.78
CA GLY A 32 -6.72 2.85 -4.91
C GLY A 32 -7.04 3.68 -3.66
N MET A 33 -6.89 3.09 -2.46
CA MET A 33 -7.10 3.82 -1.20
C MET A 33 -6.03 4.88 -0.95
N GLY A 34 -4.78 4.60 -1.30
CA GLY A 34 -3.66 5.54 -1.19
C GLY A 34 -3.84 6.76 -2.09
N GLN A 35 -4.28 6.55 -3.32
CA GLN A 35 -4.61 7.64 -4.23
C GLN A 35 -5.77 8.50 -3.68
N ALA A 36 -6.84 7.86 -3.18
CA ALA A 36 -7.97 8.58 -2.59
C ALA A 36 -7.57 9.39 -1.33
N ILE A 37 -6.72 8.83 -0.46
CA ILE A 37 -6.17 9.52 0.71
C ILE A 37 -5.27 10.68 0.28
N ASN A 38 -4.46 10.50 -0.75
CA ASN A 38 -3.60 11.54 -1.31
C ASN A 38 -4.43 12.72 -1.83
N GLU A 39 -5.44 12.43 -2.66
CA GLU A 39 -6.38 13.44 -3.18
C GLU A 39 -7.15 14.14 -2.06
N PHE A 40 -7.60 13.40 -1.03
CA PHE A 40 -8.27 13.96 0.14
C PHE A 40 -7.36 14.89 0.95
N LYS A 41 -6.09 14.51 1.16
CA LYS A 41 -5.07 15.33 1.83
C LYS A 41 -4.75 16.59 1.04
N SER A 42 -4.65 16.49 -0.28
CA SER A 42 -4.45 17.64 -1.18
C SER A 42 -5.65 18.59 -1.19
N ALA A 43 -6.88 18.07 -1.14
CA ALA A 43 -8.10 18.86 -1.12
C ALA A 43 -8.31 19.63 0.20
N ILE A 44 -7.86 19.06 1.33
CA ILE A 44 -7.93 19.70 2.66
C ILE A 44 -6.88 20.81 2.85
N GLY A 45 -6.01 21.04 1.86
CA GLY A 45 -5.14 22.22 1.83
C GLY A 45 -3.75 22.02 2.43
N SER A 46 -3.31 20.78 2.66
CA SER A 46 -1.89 20.48 2.89
C SER A 46 -1.15 20.54 1.55
N LYS A 47 -0.91 21.76 1.08
CA LYS A 47 -0.31 22.09 -0.23
C LYS A 47 1.22 22.06 -0.23
N ASP A 48 1.84 21.26 0.63
CA ASP A 48 3.28 21.09 0.67
C ASP A 48 3.64 19.63 0.37
N ASP A 49 4.51 19.49 -0.62
CA ASP A 49 5.26 18.32 -1.10
C ASP A 49 4.60 17.43 -2.17
N GLU A 50 4.85 17.81 -3.43
CA GLU A 50 4.98 16.87 -4.56
C GLU A 50 6.49 16.66 -4.83
N PRO A 51 6.91 15.42 -5.12
CA PRO A 51 6.74 14.94 -6.49
C PRO A 51 6.14 13.53 -6.59
N ASN A 52 5.24 13.43 -7.56
CA ASN A 52 4.79 12.20 -8.22
C ASN A 52 5.97 11.25 -8.51
N ALA A 53 6.01 10.11 -7.84
CA ALA A 53 6.80 8.95 -8.24
C ALA A 53 5.88 7.73 -8.18
N ASP A 54 5.28 7.39 -9.33
CA ASP A 54 5.13 6.01 -9.84
C ASP A 54 4.24 6.03 -11.09
N ASP A 55 4.78 6.63 -12.15
CA ASP A 55 4.57 6.12 -13.49
C ASP A 55 5.91 5.55 -13.96
N LYS A 56 5.86 4.41 -14.64
CA LYS A 56 6.96 3.48 -15.03
C LYS A 56 7.25 2.37 -14.05
N ASN A 57 6.64 1.20 -14.29
CA ASN A 57 7.37 -0.04 -14.52
C ASN A 57 6.40 -1.14 -14.92
N ASP A 58 5.86 -1.07 -16.13
CA ASP A 58 5.39 -2.24 -16.88
C ASP A 58 5.64 -1.94 -18.38
N ASP A 59 6.28 -2.88 -19.10
CA ASP A 59 6.27 -3.04 -20.56
C ASP A 59 7.37 -2.47 -21.50
N THR A 60 8.65 -2.37 -21.12
CA THR A 60 9.72 -2.38 -22.16
C THR A 60 11.05 -2.99 -21.70
N ALA A 61 11.07 -4.30 -21.48
CA ALA A 61 12.32 -5.08 -21.45
C ALA A 61 12.13 -6.47 -22.08
N ALA A 62 11.45 -6.50 -23.24
CA ALA A 62 11.59 -7.57 -24.21
C ALA A 62 12.58 -7.10 -25.29
N ARG A 63 13.85 -7.42 -25.07
CA ARG A 63 14.90 -7.51 -26.11
C ARG A 63 15.71 -8.74 -25.84
#